data_AF-A0A952QV23-F1
#
_entry.id   AF-A0A952QV23-F1
#
_cell.length_a   1.000
_cell.length_b   1.000
_cell.length_c   1.000
_cell.angle_alpha   90.00
_cell.angle_beta   90.00
_cell.angle_gamma   90.00
#
_symmetry.space_group_name_H-M   'P 1'
#
loop_
_entity.id
_entity.type
_entity.pdbx_description
1 polymer ?
#
loop_
_entity_poly.entity_id
_entity_poly.type
_entity_poly.pdbx_seq_one_letter_code
_entity_poly.pdbx_strand_id
1 'polypeptide(L)'
;MACRTGSEADLTAGALALDEIIPGIRTLGVTRDLALHYRSTNADVQRIVPVNATLRVQAAVPMTFSARLSIGGVQVGQDRYWDSRALPENADSVSRLGVQFDGSAFSTGLYPSELLLFSNYPQSSIGGVTRSQVLLRNEQASPFGAGWTVMALDRLYPQSDGSVVLAKGTGSTLLYGAAGRPLVVESFDQARSLTVSGVNASFVAGSMHAAARADLLNPANFGALGTIRRPVTLRSGLNVVTLPALAGVDVFVLNLLTTELTATEVQVLEQFVREGGTVLEIRNPAVTRPLLLGTLPAPFIGDLTADVTPDGLTSPLGNGPFGTIISPLLTGGNAGYATTGLATVLA
;
A
#
# COMPACT_ATOMS: atom_id res chain seq x y z
N MET A 1 -17.91 -38.78 11.43
CA MET A 1 -17.77 -37.32 11.23
C MET A 1 -16.61 -36.87 12.09
N ALA A 2 -15.57 -36.27 11.50
CA ALA A 2 -14.50 -35.64 12.27
C ALA A 2 -14.93 -34.19 12.53
N CYS A 3 -15.32 -33.88 13.76
CA CYS A 3 -15.51 -32.50 14.19
C CYS A 3 -14.10 -31.91 14.38
N ARG A 4 -13.68 -30.98 13.51
CA ARG A 4 -12.47 -30.19 13.76
C ARG A 4 -12.83 -29.09 14.75
N THR A 5 -12.81 -29.41 16.03
CA THR A 5 -12.85 -28.40 17.09
C THR A 5 -11.43 -27.88 17.25
N GLY A 6 -11.14 -26.71 16.69
CA GLY A 6 -9.83 -26.09 16.82
C GLY A 6 -9.91 -24.60 16.54
N SER A 7 -9.40 -23.80 17.46
CA SER A 7 -9.15 -22.39 17.19
C SER A 7 -7.82 -22.26 16.46
N GLU A 8 -7.77 -21.39 15.46
CA GLU A 8 -6.55 -21.04 14.74
C GLU A 8 -6.09 -19.63 15.13
N ALA A 9 -4.79 -19.39 15.08
CA ALA A 9 -4.20 -18.07 15.32
C ALA A 9 -3.64 -17.52 14.00
N ASP A 10 -4.17 -16.39 13.55
CA ASP A 10 -3.58 -15.61 12.47
C ASP A 10 -2.44 -14.79 13.06
N LEU A 11 -1.20 -15.25 12.86
CA LEU A 11 0.01 -14.59 13.35
C LEU A 11 0.28 -13.24 12.68
N THR A 12 -0.30 -13.00 11.50
CA THR A 12 -0.15 -11.74 10.77
C THR A 12 -1.07 -10.67 11.34
N ALA A 13 -2.31 -11.04 11.67
CA ALA A 13 -3.32 -10.12 12.20
C ALA A 13 -3.44 -10.16 13.73
N GLY A 14 -2.78 -11.09 14.42
CA GLY A 14 -2.96 -11.36 15.85
C GLY A 14 -4.38 -11.83 16.21
N ALA A 15 -5.08 -12.47 15.27
CA ALA A 15 -6.49 -12.83 15.43
C ALA A 15 -6.66 -14.30 15.84
N LEU A 16 -7.59 -14.54 16.76
CA LEU A 16 -8.14 -15.88 17.00
C LEU A 16 -9.26 -16.11 15.98
N ALA A 17 -9.21 -17.22 15.28
CA ALA A 17 -10.24 -17.66 14.35
C ALA A 17 -10.82 -19.02 14.78
N LEU A 18 -12.09 -19.24 14.47
CA LEU A 18 -12.77 -20.52 14.73
C LEU A 18 -13.87 -20.71 13.70
N ASP A 19 -13.93 -21.90 13.11
CA ASP A 19 -15.06 -22.31 12.26
C ASP A 19 -15.98 -23.25 13.04
N GLU A 20 -17.27 -22.97 13.01
CA GLU A 20 -18.31 -23.81 13.61
C GLU A 20 -19.30 -24.23 12.54
N ILE A 21 -19.45 -25.55 12.34
CA ILE A 21 -20.43 -26.08 11.40
C ILE A 21 -21.80 -26.10 12.07
N ILE A 22 -22.77 -25.41 11.49
CA ILE A 22 -24.18 -25.56 11.83
C ILE A 22 -24.73 -26.73 11.01
N PRO A 23 -25.08 -27.87 11.65
CA PRO A 23 -25.60 -29.02 10.94
C PRO A 23 -26.87 -28.64 10.20
N GLY A 24 -26.86 -28.87 8.89
CA GLY A 24 -27.97 -28.56 8.01
C GLY A 24 -28.87 -29.77 7.77
N ILE A 25 -29.74 -29.63 6.77
CA ILE A 25 -30.55 -30.73 6.25
C ILE A 25 -29.83 -31.44 5.10
N ARG A 26 -30.18 -32.70 4.86
CA ARG A 26 -29.76 -33.42 3.66
C ARG A 26 -30.84 -33.31 2.60
N THR A 27 -30.50 -32.79 1.42
CA THR A 27 -31.41 -32.71 0.28
C THR A 27 -30.80 -33.42 -0.92
N LEU A 28 -31.56 -34.31 -1.56
CA LEU A 28 -31.11 -35.12 -2.72
C LEU A 28 -29.79 -35.89 -2.44
N GLY A 29 -29.61 -36.37 -1.20
CA GLY A 29 -28.38 -37.08 -0.80
C GLY A 29 -27.17 -36.16 -0.56
N VAL A 30 -27.31 -34.85 -0.69
CA VAL A 30 -26.25 -33.87 -0.44
C VAL A 30 -26.49 -33.16 0.90
N THR A 31 -25.45 -33.11 1.74
CA THR A 31 -25.48 -32.37 3.00
C THR A 31 -25.44 -30.86 2.72
N ARG A 32 -26.35 -30.10 3.33
CA ARG A 32 -26.46 -28.63 3.16
C ARG A 32 -26.14 -27.92 4.47
N ASP A 33 -24.95 -28.16 4.99
CA ASP A 33 -24.47 -27.50 6.22
C ASP A 33 -24.15 -26.03 5.94
N LEU A 34 -24.32 -25.20 6.97
CA LEU A 34 -23.77 -23.85 7.00
C LEU A 34 -22.55 -23.85 7.92
N ALA A 35 -21.61 -22.95 7.66
CA ALA A 35 -20.48 -22.74 8.55
C ALA A 35 -20.47 -21.29 9.02
N LEU A 36 -20.32 -21.10 10.32
CA LEU A 36 -19.99 -19.82 10.92
C LEU A 36 -18.47 -19.70 11.05
N HIS A 37 -17.97 -18.51 10.78
CA HIS A 37 -16.58 -18.16 11.00
C HIS A 37 -16.50 -17.06 12.05
N TYR A 38 -15.73 -17.28 13.09
CA TYR A 38 -15.40 -16.32 14.14
C TYR A 38 -14.06 -15.68 13.86
N ARG A 39 -13.96 -14.38 14.14
CA ARG A 39 -12.69 -13.66 14.17
C ARG A 39 -12.63 -12.65 15.32
N SER A 40 -11.69 -12.83 16.25
CA SER A 40 -11.62 -12.01 17.46
C SER A 40 -11.39 -10.52 17.18
N THR A 41 -10.58 -10.18 16.17
CA THR A 41 -10.31 -8.77 15.78
C THR A 41 -11.51 -8.04 15.19
N ASN A 42 -12.59 -8.76 14.87
CA ASN A 42 -13.86 -8.19 14.42
C ASN A 42 -14.90 -8.17 15.55
N ALA A 43 -14.72 -9.01 16.58
CA ALA A 43 -15.50 -9.01 17.82
C ALA A 43 -15.06 -7.89 18.77
N ASP A 44 -13.76 -7.69 18.92
CA ASP A 44 -13.15 -6.59 19.66
C ASP A 44 -12.20 -5.86 18.73
N VAL A 45 -12.62 -4.68 18.27
CA VAL A 45 -11.96 -3.96 17.16
C VAL A 45 -10.81 -3.11 17.70
N GLN A 46 -9.87 -3.73 18.41
CA GLN A 46 -8.63 -3.09 18.86
C GLN A 46 -7.59 -3.13 17.74
N ARG A 47 -7.41 -2.02 17.03
CA ARG A 47 -6.50 -1.96 15.87
C ARG A 47 -5.22 -1.24 16.23
N ILE A 48 -4.11 -1.70 15.64
CA ILE A 48 -2.79 -1.10 15.82
C ILE A 48 -2.38 -0.47 14.49
N VAL A 49 -2.13 0.83 14.50
CA VAL A 49 -1.54 1.55 13.38
C VAL A 49 -0.03 1.62 13.61
N PRO A 50 0.80 0.97 12.77
CA PRO A 50 2.25 1.07 12.88
C PRO A 50 2.75 2.41 12.32
N VAL A 51 3.73 3.00 12.98
CA VAL A 51 4.48 4.16 12.47
C VAL A 51 5.97 3.97 12.73
N ASN A 52 6.80 4.36 11.76
CA ASN A 52 8.24 4.35 11.92
C ASN A 52 8.73 5.72 12.40
N ALA A 53 9.36 5.76 13.57
CA ALA A 53 10.13 6.91 14.04
C ALA A 53 11.59 6.72 13.63
N THR A 54 12.14 7.66 12.87
CA THR A 54 13.53 7.60 12.38
C THR A 54 14.37 8.65 13.08
N LEU A 55 15.48 8.24 13.67
CA LEU A 55 16.54 9.12 14.15
C LEU A 55 17.75 8.94 13.25
N ARG A 56 18.34 10.05 12.81
CA ARG A 56 19.57 10.05 12.01
C ARG A 56 20.78 10.27 12.92
N VAL A 57 21.95 9.77 12.51
CA VAL A 57 23.26 9.81 13.20
C VAL A 57 23.76 11.22 13.62
N GLN A 58 23.05 12.29 13.27
CA GLN A 58 23.36 13.67 13.65
C GLN A 58 22.19 14.40 14.33
N ALA A 59 21.06 13.73 14.51
CA ALA A 59 19.92 14.28 15.24
C ALA A 59 20.16 14.06 16.74
N ALA A 60 19.84 15.07 17.55
CA ALA A 60 19.75 14.86 19.00
C ALA A 60 18.71 13.78 19.30
N VAL A 61 19.00 12.92 20.28
CA VAL A 61 18.03 11.92 20.73
C VAL A 61 16.95 12.62 21.57
N PRO A 62 15.66 12.51 21.21
CA PRO A 62 14.58 13.08 22.01
C PRO A 62 14.44 12.34 23.35
N MET A 63 13.83 12.99 24.34
CA MET A 63 13.46 12.33 25.59
C MET A 63 12.34 11.32 25.38
N THR A 64 11.36 11.69 24.55
CA THR A 64 10.26 10.79 24.17
C THR A 64 9.86 10.97 22.71
N PHE A 65 9.30 9.92 22.12
CA PHE A 65 8.36 10.07 21.02
C PHE A 65 6.94 10.19 21.56
N SER A 66 6.12 11.04 20.95
CA SER A 66 4.67 11.03 21.19
C SER A 66 3.88 10.89 19.89
N ALA A 67 2.78 10.15 19.94
CA ALA A 67 1.88 9.96 18.81
C ALA A 67 0.45 10.30 19.18
N ARG A 68 -0.22 11.01 18.26
CA ARG A 68 -1.67 11.27 18.30
C ARG A 68 -2.30 10.74 17.02
N LEU A 69 -3.38 9.98 17.17
CA LEU A 69 -4.07 9.36 16.05
C LEU A 69 -5.48 9.95 15.90
N SER A 70 -5.86 10.28 14.67
CA SER A 70 -7.24 10.53 14.28
C SER A 70 -7.69 9.54 13.22
N ILE A 71 -8.94 9.11 13.30
CA ILE A 71 -9.61 8.22 12.34
C ILE A 71 -10.91 8.90 11.92
N GLY A 72 -11.14 9.06 10.62
CA GLY A 72 -12.32 9.75 10.10
C GLY A 72 -12.42 11.21 10.56
N GLY A 73 -11.29 11.86 10.86
CA GLY A 73 -11.23 13.23 11.40
C GLY A 73 -11.50 13.35 12.90
N VAL A 74 -11.74 12.24 13.60
CA VAL A 74 -11.96 12.23 15.06
C VAL A 74 -10.71 11.69 15.75
N GLN A 75 -10.18 12.41 16.75
CA GLN A 75 -9.09 11.90 17.56
C GLN A 75 -9.56 10.65 18.34
N VAL A 76 -8.80 9.56 18.23
CA VAL A 76 -9.09 8.30 18.91
C VAL A 76 -8.05 8.02 19.99
N GLY A 77 -8.51 7.68 21.19
CA GLY A 77 -7.65 7.39 22.33
C GLY A 77 -6.88 8.61 22.86
N GLN A 78 -5.93 8.31 23.75
CA GLN A 78 -5.01 9.29 24.34
C GLN A 78 -3.69 9.32 23.57
N ASP A 79 -2.97 10.43 23.68
CA ASP A 79 -1.60 10.52 23.16
C ASP A 79 -0.73 9.42 23.79
N ARG A 80 0.04 8.72 22.96
CA ARG A 80 0.95 7.65 23.39
C ARG A 80 2.37 8.19 23.44
N TYR A 81 3.13 7.78 24.46
CA TYR A 81 4.50 8.22 24.67
C TYR A 81 5.43 7.01 24.80
N TRP A 82 6.62 7.12 24.20
CA TRP A 82 7.70 6.14 24.31
C TRP A 82 8.96 6.83 24.76
N ASP A 83 9.65 6.29 25.76
CA ASP A 83 10.98 6.74 26.14
C ASP A 83 11.98 6.39 25.04
N SER A 84 12.71 7.39 24.57
CA SER A 84 13.70 7.25 23.50
C SER A 84 15.13 7.50 23.96
N ARG A 85 15.37 7.78 25.25
CA ARG A 85 16.69 8.18 25.78
C ARG A 85 17.78 7.12 25.63
N ALA A 86 17.38 5.85 25.48
CA ALA A 86 18.29 4.73 25.29
C ALA A 86 18.64 4.46 23.81
N LEU A 87 18.08 5.23 22.87
CA LEU A 87 18.38 5.07 21.44
C LEU A 87 19.79 5.61 21.13
N PRO A 88 20.49 5.02 20.13
CA PRO A 88 21.86 5.40 19.81
C PRO A 88 21.94 6.83 19.28
N GLU A 89 22.84 7.63 19.84
CA GLU A 89 23.12 8.99 19.38
C GLU A 89 24.02 9.03 18.14
N ASN A 90 24.78 7.95 17.92
CA ASN A 90 25.84 7.88 16.90
C ASN A 90 25.52 6.90 15.77
N ALA A 91 24.26 6.51 15.61
CA ALA A 91 23.83 5.64 14.51
C ALA A 91 22.41 6.02 14.06
N ASP A 92 22.14 5.80 12.77
CA ASP A 92 20.77 5.83 12.28
C ASP A 92 19.97 4.73 12.99
N SER A 93 18.77 5.06 13.45
CA SER A 93 17.85 4.09 14.05
C SER A 93 16.43 4.30 13.58
N VAL A 94 15.71 3.19 13.40
CA VAL A 94 14.29 3.17 13.06
C VAL A 94 13.57 2.40 14.16
N SER A 95 12.68 3.07 14.87
CA SER A 95 11.79 2.47 15.86
C SER A 95 10.40 2.29 15.26
N ARG A 96 9.90 1.06 15.19
CA ARG A 96 8.52 0.78 14.77
C ARG A 96 7.59 0.88 15.98
N LEU A 97 6.84 1.96 16.06
CA LEU A 97 5.90 2.25 17.14
C LEU A 97 4.49 1.79 16.74
N GLY A 98 3.75 1.22 17.68
CA GLY A 98 2.37 0.77 17.46
C GLY A 98 1.38 1.66 18.22
N VAL A 99 0.48 2.33 17.50
CA VAL A 99 -0.62 3.09 18.11
C VAL A 99 -1.89 2.25 18.10
N GLN A 100 -2.26 1.71 19.26
CA GLN A 100 -3.52 0.98 19.42
C GLN A 100 -4.68 1.94 19.66
N PHE A 101 -5.80 1.72 18.97
CA PHE A 101 -7.06 2.43 19.18
C PHE A 101 -8.25 1.49 19.22
N ASP A 102 -9.31 1.95 19.90
CA ASP A 102 -10.61 1.30 19.94
C ASP A 102 -11.44 1.71 18.72
N GLY A 103 -11.70 0.74 17.84
CA GLY A 103 -12.50 0.89 16.63
C GLY A 103 -13.99 0.58 16.81
N SER A 104 -14.46 0.26 18.03
CA SER A 104 -15.83 -0.21 18.30
C SER A 104 -16.92 0.77 17.88
N ALA A 105 -16.65 2.08 17.93
CA ALA A 105 -17.58 3.12 17.53
C ALA A 105 -17.69 3.30 16.00
N PHE A 106 -16.77 2.72 15.22
CA PHE A 106 -16.78 2.82 13.76
C PHE A 106 -17.54 1.66 13.14
N SER A 107 -18.36 1.95 12.13
CA SER A 107 -18.96 0.92 11.30
C SER A 107 -17.90 0.22 10.43
N THR A 108 -18.28 -0.89 9.82
CA THR A 108 -17.40 -1.53 8.81
C THR A 108 -17.23 -0.59 7.61
N GLY A 109 -15.99 -0.26 7.26
CA GLY A 109 -15.68 0.71 6.21
C GLY A 109 -14.21 1.09 6.11
N LEU A 110 -13.90 1.99 5.19
CA LEU A 110 -12.58 2.56 4.99
C LEU A 110 -12.56 3.99 5.55
N TYR A 111 -11.57 4.29 6.39
CA TYR A 111 -11.47 5.58 7.06
C TYR A 111 -10.12 6.25 6.76
N PRO A 112 -10.09 7.56 6.47
CA PRO A 112 -8.83 8.30 6.47
C PRO A 112 -8.26 8.30 7.89
N SER A 113 -6.95 8.13 8.01
CA SER A 113 -6.22 8.21 9.28
C SER A 113 -5.14 9.27 9.19
N GLU A 114 -5.04 10.11 10.21
CA GLU A 114 -3.89 11.01 10.37
C GLU A 114 -3.18 10.68 11.68
N LEU A 115 -1.88 10.43 11.58
CA LEU A 115 -1.01 10.16 12.72
C LEU A 115 0.01 11.28 12.82
N LEU A 116 -0.07 12.05 13.90
CA LEU A 116 0.92 13.06 14.26
C LEU A 116 1.98 12.38 15.13
N LEU A 117 3.23 12.43 14.70
CA LEU A 117 4.37 11.89 15.45
C LEU A 117 5.31 13.04 15.81
N PHE A 118 5.65 13.17 17.08
CA PHE A 118 6.57 14.18 17.60
C PHE A 118 7.77 13.54 18.29
N SER A 119 8.96 14.10 18.03
CA SER A 119 10.16 13.97 18.84
C SER A 119 10.15 15.08 19.89
N ASN A 120 10.12 14.74 21.17
CA ASN A 120 10.04 15.69 22.27
C ASN A 120 11.41 15.85 22.95
N TYR A 121 11.93 17.06 22.93
CA TYR A 121 13.18 17.50 23.57
C TYR A 121 12.86 18.29 24.86
N PRO A 122 13.85 18.57 25.72
CA PRO A 122 13.61 19.28 26.98
C PRO A 122 12.88 20.63 26.85
N GLN A 123 13.05 21.33 25.71
CA GLN A 123 12.52 22.68 25.52
C GLN A 123 11.74 22.85 24.20
N SER A 124 11.59 21.81 23.40
CA SER A 124 10.96 21.89 22.08
C SER A 124 10.41 20.53 21.64
N SER A 125 9.50 20.55 20.66
CA SER A 125 9.03 19.35 19.99
C SER A 125 9.06 19.57 18.48
N ILE A 126 9.48 18.55 17.74
CA ILE A 126 9.51 18.56 16.27
C ILE A 126 8.72 17.35 15.81
N GLY A 127 7.77 17.54 14.90
CA GLY A 127 6.93 16.45 14.43
C GLY A 127 6.45 16.61 13.01
N GLY A 128 5.77 15.56 12.55
CA GLY A 128 5.17 15.49 11.23
C GLY A 128 3.84 14.75 11.28
N VAL A 129 3.06 14.91 10.22
CA VAL A 129 1.83 14.17 9.99
C VAL A 129 2.07 13.07 8.97
N THR A 130 1.63 11.86 9.28
CA THR A 130 1.51 10.76 8.32
C THR A 130 0.03 10.55 8.04
N ARG A 131 -0.36 10.60 6.76
CA ARG A 131 -1.71 10.26 6.32
C ARG A 131 -1.71 8.89 5.67
N SER A 132 -2.77 8.13 5.94
CA SER A 132 -3.02 6.81 5.36
C SER A 132 -4.51 6.49 5.43
N GLN A 133 -4.89 5.27 5.04
CA GLN A 133 -6.25 4.76 5.19
C GLN A 133 -6.24 3.53 6.10
N VAL A 134 -7.31 3.37 6.90
CA VAL A 134 -7.51 2.22 7.77
C VAL A 134 -8.81 1.53 7.40
N LEU A 135 -8.71 0.24 7.07
CA LEU A 135 -9.85 -0.61 6.80
C LEU A 135 -10.34 -1.24 8.10
N LEU A 136 -11.59 -0.96 8.48
CA LEU A 136 -12.21 -1.50 9.68
C LEU A 136 -13.31 -2.48 9.32
N ARG A 137 -13.27 -3.65 9.97
CA ARG A 137 -14.37 -4.62 10.00
C ARG A 137 -14.84 -4.76 11.44
N ASN A 138 -16.03 -4.23 11.69
CA ASN A 138 -16.69 -4.27 12.98
C ASN A 138 -17.91 -5.20 12.88
N GLU A 139 -17.84 -6.32 13.59
CA GLU A 139 -18.90 -7.33 13.67
C GLU A 139 -19.42 -7.50 15.10
N GLN A 140 -19.27 -6.49 15.96
CA GLN A 140 -19.79 -6.48 17.33
C GLN A 140 -21.30 -6.68 17.40
N ALA A 141 -22.03 -6.06 16.47
CA ALA A 141 -23.47 -6.17 16.35
C ALA A 141 -23.93 -7.28 15.38
N SER A 142 -23.09 -8.29 15.12
CA SER A 142 -23.47 -9.39 14.23
C SER A 142 -24.66 -10.17 14.81
N PRO A 143 -25.67 -10.52 13.99
CA PRO A 143 -26.82 -11.29 14.43
C PRO A 143 -26.47 -12.74 14.84
N PHE A 144 -25.24 -13.20 14.54
CA PHE A 144 -24.74 -14.52 14.91
C PHE A 144 -23.88 -14.50 16.19
N GLY A 145 -23.73 -13.33 16.83
CA GLY A 145 -22.82 -13.08 17.94
C GLY A 145 -21.58 -12.29 17.51
N ALA A 146 -20.99 -11.53 18.45
CA ALA A 146 -19.88 -10.65 18.15
C ALA A 146 -18.71 -11.39 17.44
N GLY A 147 -18.30 -10.87 16.28
CA GLY A 147 -17.23 -11.45 15.46
C GLY A 147 -17.57 -12.72 14.68
N TRP A 148 -18.82 -13.21 14.78
CA TRP A 148 -19.30 -14.35 13.99
C TRP A 148 -19.94 -13.90 12.69
N THR A 149 -19.66 -14.64 11.62
CA THR A 149 -20.22 -14.39 10.29
C THR A 149 -20.52 -15.72 9.59
N VAL A 150 -21.31 -15.71 8.52
CA VAL A 150 -21.62 -16.93 7.74
C VAL A 150 -20.59 -17.06 6.62
N MET A 151 -19.87 -18.17 6.55
CA MET A 151 -18.78 -18.38 5.57
C MET A 151 -19.23 -18.24 4.11
N ALA A 152 -20.47 -18.63 3.82
CA ALA A 152 -21.05 -18.57 2.48
C ALA A 152 -21.65 -17.19 2.12
N LEU A 153 -21.55 -16.19 3.01
CA LEU A 153 -22.15 -14.87 2.80
C LEU A 153 -21.09 -13.76 2.80
N ASP A 154 -20.84 -13.23 1.63
CA ASP A 154 -20.08 -12.00 1.46
C ASP A 154 -21.00 -10.77 1.55
N ARG A 155 -20.50 -9.67 2.12
CA ARG A 155 -21.25 -8.41 2.30
C ARG A 155 -20.52 -7.25 1.66
N LEU A 156 -21.28 -6.41 0.96
CA LEU A 156 -20.80 -5.17 0.33
C LEU A 156 -21.15 -3.98 1.22
N TYR A 157 -20.16 -3.10 1.43
CA TYR A 157 -20.29 -1.83 2.13
C TYR A 157 -19.84 -0.71 1.18
N PRO A 158 -20.78 -0.07 0.45
CA PRO A 158 -20.47 1.08 -0.39
C PRO A 158 -19.91 2.23 0.45
N GLN A 159 -18.87 2.90 -0.04
CA GLN A 159 -18.25 4.05 0.59
C GLN A 159 -18.66 5.35 -0.12
N SER A 160 -18.48 6.49 0.56
CA SER A 160 -18.87 7.81 0.04
C SER A 160 -18.02 8.27 -1.16
N ASP A 161 -16.80 7.74 -1.30
CA ASP A 161 -15.89 8.00 -2.43
C ASP A 161 -16.16 7.10 -3.66
N GLY A 162 -17.22 6.28 -3.60
CA GLY A 162 -17.59 5.34 -4.65
C GLY A 162 -16.81 4.01 -4.62
N SER A 163 -15.85 3.84 -3.70
CA SER A 163 -15.24 2.55 -3.42
C SER A 163 -16.23 1.61 -2.71
N VAL A 164 -15.92 0.32 -2.70
CA VAL A 164 -16.74 -0.70 -2.04
C VAL A 164 -15.85 -1.60 -1.20
N VAL A 165 -16.19 -1.73 0.07
CA VAL A 165 -15.57 -2.72 0.96
C VAL A 165 -16.35 -4.04 0.86
N LEU A 166 -15.66 -5.12 0.54
CA LEU A 166 -16.19 -6.48 0.55
C LEU A 166 -15.73 -7.20 1.82
N ALA A 167 -16.64 -7.39 2.76
CA ALA A 167 -16.40 -8.25 3.92
C ALA A 167 -16.79 -9.68 3.55
N LYS A 168 -15.78 -10.53 3.34
CA LYS A 168 -16.02 -11.93 2.96
C LYS A 168 -16.51 -12.75 4.14
N GLY A 169 -17.32 -13.76 3.88
CA GLY A 169 -17.75 -14.74 4.87
C GLY A 169 -16.56 -15.49 5.51
N THR A 170 -15.44 -15.59 4.80
CA THR A 170 -14.17 -16.17 5.28
C THR A 170 -13.41 -15.28 6.27
N GLY A 171 -13.99 -14.18 6.76
CA GLY A 171 -13.34 -13.26 7.71
C GLY A 171 -12.34 -12.27 7.11
N SER A 172 -11.98 -12.39 5.82
CA SER A 172 -11.13 -11.41 5.11
C SER A 172 -11.93 -10.20 4.62
N THR A 173 -11.26 -9.05 4.48
CA THR A 173 -11.87 -7.81 3.97
C THR A 173 -11.07 -7.31 2.78
N LEU A 174 -11.76 -6.97 1.69
CA LEU A 174 -11.16 -6.43 0.47
C LEU A 174 -11.72 -5.04 0.18
N LEU A 175 -10.93 -4.20 -0.46
CA LEU A 175 -11.34 -2.88 -0.95
C LEU A 175 -11.35 -2.89 -2.48
N TYR A 176 -12.44 -2.43 -3.08
CA TYR A 176 -12.58 -2.22 -4.51
C TYR A 176 -12.73 -0.73 -4.79
N GLY A 177 -11.91 -0.17 -5.67
CA GLY A 177 -12.05 1.22 -6.09
C GLY A 177 -13.34 1.47 -6.89
N ALA A 178 -13.68 2.75 -7.08
CA ALA A 178 -14.85 3.14 -7.87
C ALA A 178 -14.79 2.59 -9.31
N ALA A 179 -15.89 1.96 -9.74
CA ALA A 179 -16.01 1.41 -11.09
C ALA A 179 -15.86 2.51 -12.14
N GLY A 180 -15.07 2.25 -13.18
CA GLY A 180 -14.86 3.19 -14.29
C GLY A 180 -13.95 4.38 -13.97
N ARG A 181 -13.46 4.54 -12.73
CA ARG A 181 -12.43 5.55 -12.43
C ARG A 181 -11.17 5.21 -13.22
N PRO A 182 -10.64 6.14 -14.04
CA PRO A 182 -9.42 5.86 -14.78
C PRO A 182 -8.24 5.57 -13.83
N LEU A 183 -7.31 4.75 -14.29
CA LEU A 183 -5.97 4.70 -13.73
C LEU A 183 -5.24 5.95 -14.20
N VAL A 184 -4.89 6.84 -13.28
CA VAL A 184 -4.21 8.08 -13.59
C VAL A 184 -2.71 7.89 -13.43
N VAL A 185 -2.00 7.96 -14.55
CA VAL A 185 -0.53 7.87 -14.59
C VAL A 185 0.06 9.25 -14.81
N GLU A 186 1.05 9.59 -14.00
CA GLU A 186 1.83 10.82 -14.10
C GLU A 186 3.32 10.49 -14.17
N SER A 187 4.13 11.42 -14.65
CA SER A 187 5.59 11.34 -14.55
C SER A 187 6.21 12.72 -14.44
N PHE A 188 7.53 12.81 -14.51
CA PHE A 188 8.17 14.08 -14.85
C PHE A 188 7.90 14.48 -16.31
N ASP A 189 7.89 15.78 -16.58
CA ASP A 189 7.77 16.32 -17.94
C ASP A 189 9.04 16.09 -18.77
N GLN A 190 9.03 16.52 -20.03
CA GLN A 190 10.19 16.38 -20.92
C GLN A 190 11.42 17.16 -20.45
N ALA A 191 11.24 18.30 -19.76
CA ALA A 191 12.35 19.15 -19.30
C ALA A 191 13.11 18.53 -18.12
N ARG A 192 12.38 17.83 -17.24
CA ARG A 192 12.96 17.05 -16.14
C ARG A 192 13.45 15.66 -16.56
N SER A 193 13.22 15.26 -17.81
CA SER A 193 13.58 13.92 -18.33
C SER A 193 14.77 13.96 -19.28
N LEU A 194 15.70 13.03 -19.13
CA LEU A 194 16.88 12.89 -19.95
C LEU A 194 16.52 12.58 -21.41
N THR A 195 17.30 13.11 -22.35
CA THR A 195 17.23 12.72 -23.76
C THR A 195 18.42 11.83 -24.07
N VAL A 196 18.15 10.58 -24.45
CA VAL A 196 19.17 9.58 -24.81
C VAL A 196 19.13 9.39 -26.31
N SER A 197 20.23 9.67 -27.00
CA SER A 197 20.33 9.53 -28.47
C SER A 197 19.22 10.26 -29.23
N GLY A 198 18.81 11.44 -28.76
CA GLY A 198 17.73 12.24 -29.37
C GLY A 198 16.31 11.83 -28.98
N VAL A 199 16.14 10.82 -28.11
CA VAL A 199 14.84 10.31 -27.65
C VAL A 199 14.61 10.69 -26.19
N ASN A 200 13.52 11.42 -25.90
CA ASN A 200 13.23 11.90 -24.55
C ASN A 200 12.56 10.82 -23.68
N ALA A 201 13.04 10.67 -22.45
CA ALA A 201 12.65 9.62 -21.49
C ALA A 201 11.39 9.92 -20.66
N SER A 202 10.67 11.02 -20.90
CA SER A 202 9.42 11.28 -20.18
C SER A 202 8.40 10.18 -20.45
N PHE A 203 7.88 9.53 -19.41
CA PHE A 203 6.89 8.48 -19.59
C PHE A 203 5.59 9.01 -20.18
N VAL A 204 5.11 10.18 -19.75
CA VAL A 204 3.84 10.74 -20.25
C VAL A 204 3.97 11.50 -21.57
N ALA A 205 5.15 12.06 -21.88
CA ALA A 205 5.30 12.95 -23.04
C ALA A 205 6.49 12.61 -23.97
N GLY A 206 7.47 11.82 -23.51
CA GLY A 206 8.70 11.54 -24.24
C GLY A 206 8.55 10.44 -25.28
N SER A 207 9.24 10.54 -26.42
CA SER A 207 9.17 9.52 -27.49
C SER A 207 9.65 8.15 -27.05
N MET A 208 10.42 8.06 -25.94
CA MET A 208 11.00 6.81 -25.46
C MET A 208 9.93 5.75 -25.12
N HIS A 209 8.83 6.19 -24.52
CA HIS A 209 7.77 5.30 -24.02
C HIS A 209 6.50 5.36 -24.88
N ALA A 210 6.59 5.82 -26.13
CA ALA A 210 5.43 6.00 -26.99
C ALA A 210 4.64 4.70 -27.23
N ALA A 211 5.33 3.58 -27.45
CA ALA A 211 4.69 2.28 -27.64
C ALA A 211 3.95 1.81 -26.37
N ALA A 212 4.62 1.87 -25.20
CA ALA A 212 4.00 1.51 -23.93
C ALA A 212 2.77 2.38 -23.61
N ARG A 213 2.83 3.69 -23.88
CA ARG A 213 1.65 4.57 -23.76
C ARG A 213 0.53 4.15 -24.71
N ALA A 214 0.84 3.80 -25.95
CA ALA A 214 -0.16 3.34 -26.91
C ALA A 214 -0.85 2.05 -26.42
N ASP A 215 -0.10 1.12 -25.83
CA ASP A 215 -0.66 -0.11 -25.25
C ASP A 215 -1.56 0.17 -24.05
N LEU A 216 -1.17 1.10 -23.17
CA LEU A 216 -1.99 1.52 -22.02
C LEU A 216 -3.28 2.24 -22.43
N LEU A 217 -3.24 3.00 -23.52
CA LEU A 217 -4.39 3.74 -24.05
C LEU A 217 -5.25 2.90 -25.00
N ASN A 218 -4.82 1.69 -25.34
CA ASN A 218 -5.55 0.81 -26.25
C ASN A 218 -6.79 0.23 -25.54
N PRO A 219 -8.02 0.49 -26.05
CA PRO A 219 -9.26 -0.01 -25.46
C PRO A 219 -9.38 -1.54 -25.44
N ALA A 220 -8.64 -2.25 -26.29
CA ALA A 220 -8.57 -3.71 -26.29
C ALA A 220 -7.77 -4.26 -25.09
N ASN A 221 -6.86 -3.46 -24.54
CA ASN A 221 -6.07 -3.80 -23.36
C ASN A 221 -6.72 -3.24 -22.09
N PHE A 222 -7.12 -1.97 -22.11
CA PHE A 222 -7.66 -1.21 -20.97
C PHE A 222 -9.00 -0.54 -21.28
N GLY A 223 -9.98 -0.64 -20.38
CA GLY A 223 -11.29 -0.02 -20.54
C GLY A 223 -12.43 -1.03 -20.54
N ALA A 224 -13.65 -0.61 -20.86
CA ALA A 224 -14.85 -1.42 -20.63
C ALA A 224 -14.83 -2.82 -21.28
N LEU A 225 -14.17 -2.95 -22.43
CA LEU A 225 -14.03 -4.19 -23.20
C LEU A 225 -12.60 -4.75 -23.17
N GLY A 226 -11.69 -4.10 -22.46
CA GLY A 226 -10.30 -4.51 -22.37
C GLY A 226 -10.10 -5.68 -21.41
N THR A 227 -8.93 -6.33 -21.50
CA THR A 227 -8.48 -7.32 -20.52
C THR A 227 -8.52 -6.75 -19.10
N ILE A 228 -8.08 -5.50 -18.94
CA ILE A 228 -8.20 -4.73 -17.71
C ILE A 228 -9.39 -3.79 -17.85
N ARG A 229 -10.45 -4.04 -17.05
CA ARG A 229 -11.70 -3.27 -17.09
C ARG A 229 -11.62 -1.90 -16.41
N ARG A 230 -10.54 -1.17 -16.66
CA ARG A 230 -10.26 0.16 -16.13
C ARG A 230 -9.61 1.00 -17.22
N PRO A 231 -10.15 2.17 -17.59
CA PRO A 231 -9.49 3.04 -18.56
C PRO A 231 -8.21 3.64 -17.97
N VAL A 232 -7.29 4.09 -18.81
CA VAL A 232 -6.07 4.78 -18.38
C VAL A 232 -6.12 6.24 -18.82
N THR A 233 -5.64 7.13 -17.97
CA THR A 233 -5.43 8.54 -18.28
C THR A 233 -4.00 8.90 -17.95
N LEU A 234 -3.30 9.51 -18.91
CA LEU A 234 -1.97 10.06 -18.70
C LEU A 234 -2.10 11.56 -18.44
N ARG A 235 -1.40 12.07 -17.44
CA ARG A 235 -1.27 13.51 -17.21
C ARG A 235 -0.14 14.10 -18.06
N SER A 236 0.11 15.40 -17.91
CA SER A 236 1.00 16.17 -18.79
C SER A 236 2.48 16.12 -18.41
N GLY A 237 2.81 15.56 -17.24
CA GLY A 237 4.15 15.62 -16.68
C GLY A 237 4.30 16.78 -15.71
N LEU A 238 5.07 16.55 -14.65
CA LEU A 238 5.42 17.54 -13.64
C LEU A 238 6.85 18.02 -13.81
N ASN A 239 7.09 19.32 -13.59
CA ASN A 239 8.45 19.83 -13.43
C ASN A 239 8.92 19.67 -11.97
N VAL A 240 8.01 19.77 -10.99
CA VAL A 240 8.30 19.59 -9.57
C VAL A 240 7.20 18.75 -8.94
N VAL A 241 7.59 17.76 -8.14
CA VAL A 241 6.64 16.88 -7.45
C VAL A 241 6.22 17.49 -6.12
N THR A 242 4.90 17.65 -5.93
CA THR A 242 4.29 18.13 -4.68
C THR A 242 3.05 17.30 -4.37
N LEU A 243 2.64 17.21 -3.09
CA LEU A 243 1.43 16.47 -2.71
C LEU A 243 0.18 16.97 -3.46
N PRO A 244 -0.07 18.29 -3.60
CA PRO A 244 -1.19 18.77 -4.40
C PRO A 244 -1.11 18.35 -5.87
N ALA A 245 0.09 18.33 -6.47
CA ALA A 245 0.27 17.89 -7.86
C ALA A 245 0.00 16.38 -8.05
N LEU A 246 0.24 15.57 -7.01
CA LEU A 246 -0.04 14.14 -7.00
C LEU A 246 -1.49 13.79 -6.61
N ALA A 247 -2.31 14.78 -6.23
CA ALA A 247 -3.70 14.53 -5.86
C ALA A 247 -4.45 13.85 -7.01
N GLY A 248 -5.00 12.66 -6.76
CA GLY A 248 -5.72 11.85 -7.74
C GLY A 248 -4.84 11.15 -8.78
N VAL A 249 -3.52 11.12 -8.59
CA VAL A 249 -2.61 10.23 -9.33
C VAL A 249 -2.67 8.84 -8.69
N ASP A 250 -2.68 7.78 -9.50
CA ASP A 250 -2.57 6.40 -9.03
C ASP A 250 -1.12 5.91 -9.13
N VAL A 251 -0.46 6.22 -10.25
CA VAL A 251 0.88 5.76 -10.57
C VAL A 251 1.75 6.94 -10.97
N PHE A 252 2.90 7.09 -10.31
CA PHE A 252 3.93 8.04 -10.70
C PHE A 252 5.12 7.29 -11.28
N VAL A 253 5.43 7.52 -12.55
CA VAL A 253 6.60 6.95 -13.22
C VAL A 253 7.78 7.90 -13.05
N LEU A 254 8.80 7.44 -12.36
CA LEU A 254 10.08 8.14 -12.22
C LEU A 254 10.92 7.86 -13.47
N ASN A 255 10.97 8.87 -14.32
CA ASN A 255 11.72 8.85 -15.58
C ASN A 255 13.24 8.79 -15.32
N LEU A 256 14.02 8.57 -16.38
CA LEU A 256 15.42 8.97 -16.37
C LEU A 256 15.49 10.49 -16.28
N LEU A 257 16.02 11.02 -15.18
CA LEU A 257 15.99 12.45 -14.91
C LEU A 257 17.20 13.19 -15.45
N THR A 258 17.03 14.46 -15.81
CA THR A 258 18.14 15.39 -16.08
C THR A 258 18.85 15.84 -14.81
N THR A 259 18.13 15.84 -13.68
CA THR A 259 18.59 16.27 -12.37
C THR A 259 18.07 15.32 -11.31
N GLU A 260 18.90 15.04 -10.29
CA GLU A 260 18.50 14.16 -9.19
C GLU A 260 17.29 14.71 -8.43
N LEU A 261 16.54 13.80 -7.80
CA LEU A 261 15.44 14.20 -6.92
C LEU A 261 15.98 14.99 -5.73
N THR A 262 15.28 16.06 -5.38
CA THR A 262 15.53 16.76 -4.12
C THR A 262 15.03 15.95 -2.92
N ALA A 263 15.57 16.21 -1.74
CA ALA A 263 15.10 15.57 -0.50
C ALA A 263 13.59 15.79 -0.25
N THR A 264 13.07 16.95 -0.64
CA THR A 264 11.64 17.28 -0.54
C THR A 264 10.81 16.43 -1.52
N GLU A 265 11.24 16.28 -2.77
CA GLU A 265 10.53 15.43 -3.75
C GLU A 265 10.53 13.96 -3.31
N VAL A 266 11.63 13.48 -2.73
CA VAL A 266 11.72 12.13 -2.13
C VAL A 266 10.66 11.95 -1.04
N GLN A 267 10.57 12.89 -0.09
CA GLN A 267 9.58 12.84 0.99
C GLN A 267 8.14 12.87 0.47
N VAL A 268 7.87 13.66 -0.57
CA VAL A 268 6.54 13.72 -1.20
C VAL A 268 6.18 12.40 -1.86
N LEU A 269 7.11 11.76 -2.59
CA LEU A 269 6.87 10.47 -3.23
C LEU A 269 6.71 9.34 -2.20
N GLU A 270 7.48 9.36 -1.10
CA GLU A 270 7.28 8.43 0.01
C GLU A 270 5.89 8.58 0.63
N GLN A 271 5.44 9.83 0.86
CA GLN A 271 4.11 10.10 1.40
C GLN A 271 3.01 9.66 0.43
N PHE A 272 3.19 9.91 -0.87
CA PHE A 272 2.27 9.44 -1.91
C PHE A 272 2.08 7.91 -1.86
N VAL A 273 3.17 7.15 -1.69
CA VAL A 273 3.09 5.68 -1.57
C VAL A 273 2.41 5.24 -0.27
N ARG A 274 2.68 5.92 0.85
CA ARG A 274 1.98 5.67 2.13
C ARG A 274 0.48 5.95 2.04
N GLU A 275 0.07 6.90 1.20
CA GLU A 275 -1.32 7.22 0.92
C GLU A 275 -1.98 6.26 -0.10
N GLY A 276 -1.25 5.25 -0.57
CA GLY A 276 -1.75 4.20 -1.48
C GLY A 276 -1.41 4.43 -2.96
N GLY A 277 -0.63 5.47 -3.26
CA GLY A 277 -0.04 5.68 -4.58
C GLY A 277 1.03 4.66 -4.94
N THR A 278 1.37 4.55 -6.22
CA THR A 278 2.40 3.63 -6.73
C THR A 278 3.50 4.39 -7.43
N VAL A 279 4.77 4.10 -7.13
CA VAL A 279 5.91 4.71 -7.82
C VAL A 279 6.66 3.64 -8.61
N LEU A 280 6.71 3.81 -9.93
CA LEU A 280 7.50 2.96 -10.83
C LEU A 280 8.78 3.71 -11.20
N GLU A 281 9.96 3.21 -10.86
CA GLU A 281 11.22 3.85 -11.24
C GLU A 281 12.00 3.01 -12.23
N ILE A 282 12.45 3.66 -13.31
CA ILE A 282 13.36 3.12 -14.33
C ILE A 282 14.72 3.76 -14.10
N ARG A 283 15.74 2.98 -13.72
CA ARG A 283 17.08 3.50 -13.40
C ARG A 283 18.17 3.05 -14.37
N ASN A 284 19.27 3.80 -14.35
CA ASN A 284 20.57 3.47 -14.93
C ASN A 284 21.50 2.93 -13.81
N PRO A 285 22.46 2.04 -14.12
CA PRO A 285 23.36 1.44 -13.12
C PRO A 285 24.22 2.38 -12.34
N ALA A 286 24.61 3.48 -12.97
CA ALA A 286 25.68 4.32 -12.46
C ALA A 286 25.20 5.28 -11.36
N VAL A 287 23.88 5.32 -11.08
CA VAL A 287 23.29 6.23 -10.10
C VAL A 287 23.09 5.51 -8.76
N THR A 288 23.81 5.98 -7.74
CA THR A 288 23.96 5.39 -6.41
C THR A 288 23.03 5.99 -5.35
N ARG A 289 21.86 6.52 -5.72
CA ARG A 289 20.89 6.96 -4.70
C ARG A 289 20.27 5.74 -4.00
N PRO A 290 20.04 5.78 -2.68
CA PRO A 290 19.23 4.78 -2.00
C PRO A 290 17.89 4.65 -2.72
N LEU A 291 17.47 3.42 -3.03
CA LEU A 291 16.16 3.21 -3.64
C LEU A 291 15.10 3.79 -2.72
N LEU A 292 14.10 4.46 -3.28
CA LEU A 292 13.04 5.09 -2.50
C LEU A 292 12.33 4.07 -1.57
N LEU A 293 12.34 2.76 -1.89
CA LEU A 293 11.58 1.71 -1.20
C LEU A 293 12.28 0.32 -1.03
N GLY A 294 13.62 0.21 -1.02
CA GLY A 294 14.35 -1.06 -0.73
C GLY A 294 15.30 -1.60 -1.83
N THR A 295 15.98 -2.73 -1.61
CA THR A 295 17.02 -3.23 -2.56
C THR A 295 16.64 -4.58 -3.18
N LEU A 296 17.07 -4.83 -4.42
CA LEU A 296 17.11 -6.17 -5.02
C LEU A 296 18.56 -6.68 -5.02
N PRO A 297 18.79 -8.01 -4.86
CA PRO A 297 20.08 -8.53 -4.44
C PRO A 297 21.13 -8.77 -5.53
N ALA A 298 20.86 -8.62 -6.84
CA ALA A 298 21.86 -8.92 -7.88
C ALA A 298 21.56 -8.39 -9.31
N PRO A 299 22.59 -8.27 -10.19
CA PRO A 299 22.47 -7.85 -11.60
C PRO A 299 21.95 -8.94 -12.57
N PHE A 300 21.47 -8.55 -13.75
CA PHE A 300 21.03 -9.46 -14.82
C PHE A 300 21.34 -8.93 -16.25
N ILE A 301 21.50 -9.84 -17.23
CA ILE A 301 21.77 -9.56 -18.66
C ILE A 301 20.83 -10.42 -19.53
N GLY A 302 20.09 -9.80 -20.46
CA GLY A 302 19.26 -10.48 -21.49
C GLY A 302 17.76 -10.17 -21.41
N ASP A 303 16.96 -10.70 -22.35
CA ASP A 303 15.49 -10.78 -22.22
C ASP A 303 15.19 -11.54 -20.92
N LEU A 304 14.99 -10.79 -19.84
CA LEU A 304 14.83 -11.38 -18.54
C LEU A 304 13.38 -11.31 -18.12
N THR A 305 12.81 -12.49 -17.93
CA THR A 305 11.76 -12.67 -16.94
C THR A 305 12.37 -12.38 -15.57
N ALA A 306 12.13 -11.19 -15.01
CA ALA A 306 12.56 -10.90 -13.64
C ALA A 306 11.51 -11.45 -12.66
N ASP A 307 11.89 -12.46 -11.89
CA ASP A 307 11.03 -13.00 -10.85
C ASP A 307 11.01 -12.08 -9.63
N VAL A 308 9.90 -11.38 -9.39
CA VAL A 308 9.65 -10.71 -8.10
C VAL A 308 9.33 -11.79 -7.07
N THR A 309 10.31 -12.14 -6.23
CA THR A 309 10.12 -13.13 -5.15
C THR A 309 9.65 -12.47 -3.85
N PRO A 310 8.96 -13.21 -2.96
CA PRO A 310 8.48 -12.72 -1.66
C PRO A 310 9.57 -12.23 -0.68
N ASP A 311 10.86 -12.46 -0.98
CA ASP A 311 11.97 -12.28 -0.02
C ASP A 311 12.36 -10.82 0.23
N GLY A 312 11.70 -9.86 -0.40
CA GLY A 312 11.81 -8.43 -0.08
C GLY A 312 10.89 -8.02 1.08
N LEU A 313 11.15 -8.49 2.30
CA LEU A 313 10.34 -8.19 3.52
C LEU A 313 10.27 -6.69 3.92
N THR A 314 10.87 -5.78 3.13
CA THR A 314 10.76 -4.33 3.30
C THR A 314 10.09 -3.62 2.12
N SER A 315 9.74 -4.34 1.05
CA SER A 315 9.12 -3.74 -0.14
C SER A 315 7.60 -3.60 0.06
N PRO A 316 7.03 -2.39 -0.11
CA PRO A 316 5.58 -2.20 -0.09
C PRO A 316 4.83 -3.02 -1.15
N LEU A 317 5.53 -3.61 -2.13
CA LEU A 317 4.93 -4.42 -3.20
C LEU A 317 4.41 -5.78 -2.76
N GLY A 318 4.93 -6.32 -1.66
CA GLY A 318 4.35 -7.52 -1.04
C GLY A 318 3.06 -7.25 -0.25
N ASN A 319 2.79 -5.98 0.11
CA ASN A 319 1.75 -5.58 1.05
C ASN A 319 0.85 -4.42 0.56
N GLY A 320 1.00 -4.01 -0.71
CA GLY A 320 0.30 -2.87 -1.31
C GLY A 320 -1.08 -3.23 -1.87
N PRO A 321 -1.78 -2.26 -2.50
CA PRO A 321 -3.16 -2.42 -2.97
C PRO A 321 -3.35 -3.44 -4.11
N PHE A 322 -2.26 -4.02 -4.63
CA PHE A 322 -2.28 -5.01 -5.72
C PHE A 322 -2.37 -6.47 -5.23
N GLY A 323 -2.44 -6.69 -3.91
CA GLY A 323 -2.56 -8.02 -3.30
C GLY A 323 -1.21 -8.70 -3.08
N THR A 324 -1.25 -9.89 -2.49
CA THR A 324 -0.06 -10.72 -2.25
C THR A 324 0.43 -11.30 -3.57
N ILE A 325 1.68 -11.02 -3.95
CA ILE A 325 2.33 -11.63 -5.11
C ILE A 325 2.56 -13.12 -4.80
N ILE A 326 1.65 -13.97 -5.27
CA ILE A 326 1.68 -15.44 -5.08
C ILE A 326 2.52 -16.19 -6.12
N SER A 327 2.92 -15.49 -7.19
CA SER A 327 3.80 -15.97 -8.25
C SER A 327 4.63 -14.79 -8.76
N PRO A 328 5.84 -15.03 -9.30
CA PRO A 328 6.66 -13.94 -9.81
C PRO A 328 5.95 -13.13 -10.91
N LEU A 329 6.05 -11.80 -10.83
CA LEU A 329 5.54 -10.89 -11.84
C LEU A 329 6.48 -10.88 -13.06
N LEU A 330 6.10 -11.61 -14.12
CA LEU A 330 6.74 -11.54 -15.43
C LEU A 330 6.59 -10.12 -16.02
N THR A 331 7.69 -9.36 -16.06
CA THR A 331 7.77 -8.12 -16.85
C THR A 331 8.59 -8.38 -18.10
N GLY A 332 8.04 -8.02 -19.28
CA GLY A 332 8.72 -8.13 -20.57
C GLY A 332 9.14 -6.75 -21.06
N GLY A 333 10.40 -6.58 -21.45
CA GLY A 333 10.85 -5.42 -22.21
C GLY A 333 10.59 -5.65 -23.69
N ASN A 334 9.91 -4.73 -24.38
CA ASN A 334 9.81 -4.78 -25.83
C ASN A 334 11.08 -4.18 -26.47
N ALA A 335 11.72 -4.97 -27.32
CA ALA A 335 12.99 -4.68 -27.96
C ALA A 335 12.98 -3.38 -28.78
N GLY A 336 14.04 -2.59 -28.61
CA GLY A 336 14.28 -1.28 -29.19
C GLY A 336 15.27 -0.45 -28.36
N TYR A 337 15.41 -0.78 -27.07
CA TYR A 337 16.43 -0.21 -26.20
C TYR A 337 17.61 -1.16 -26.06
N ALA A 338 18.76 -0.77 -26.61
CA ALA A 338 20.03 -1.20 -26.06
C ALA A 338 20.21 -0.46 -24.72
N THR A 339 19.73 -1.05 -23.62
CA THR A 339 20.17 -0.63 -22.29
C THR A 339 21.58 -1.17 -22.08
N THR A 340 22.59 -0.36 -22.38
CA THR A 340 23.93 -0.59 -21.86
C THR A 340 23.95 -0.16 -20.39
N GLY A 341 23.60 -1.08 -19.49
CA GLY A 341 23.63 -0.87 -18.03
C GLY A 341 22.42 -1.41 -17.25
N LEU A 342 22.54 -1.55 -15.92
CA LEU A 342 21.44 -1.85 -14.98
C LEU A 342 20.14 -1.10 -15.35
N ALA A 343 19.05 -1.84 -15.40
CA ALA A 343 17.71 -1.30 -15.31
C ALA A 343 17.01 -1.93 -14.10
N THR A 344 16.11 -1.18 -13.47
CA THR A 344 15.22 -1.68 -12.42
C THR A 344 13.82 -1.36 -12.86
N VAL A 345 12.93 -2.32 -12.68
CA VAL A 345 11.49 -2.14 -12.80
C VAL A 345 10.95 -2.28 -11.39
N LEU A 346 10.35 -1.22 -10.88
CA LEU A 346 9.59 -1.24 -9.64
C LEU A 346 8.14 -1.32 -10.06
N ALA A 347 7.41 -2.34 -9.61
CA ALA A 347 5.96 -2.28 -9.52
C ALA A 347 5.57 -1.41 -8.32
#